data_AF-A0A923E5S7-F1
#
_entry.id   AF-A0A923E5S7-F1
#
_cell.length_a   1.000
_cell.length_b   1.000
_cell.length_c   1.000
_cell.angle_alpha   90.00
_cell.angle_beta   90.00
_cell.angle_gamma   90.00
#
_symmetry.space_group_name_H-M   'P 1'
#
loop_
_entity.id
_entity.type
_entity.pdbx_description
1 polymer ?
#
loop_
_entity_poly.entity_id
_entity_poly.type
_entity_poly.pdbx_seq_one_letter_code
_entity_poly.pdbx_strand_id
1 'polypeptide(L)'
;MNDLLVERVMRLVEAVPAGRATTYGALASAVGALASAVGAGPRVVARILAEWGSGAPWWRVVNAKGELPGPLALRARPMWALEGVPLFGSPGGAPRVDLPRASWAEAEIAAALDRVDASLETSS
;
A
#
# COMPACT_ATOMS: atom_id res chain seq x y z
N MET A 1 5.83 18.17 -0.80
CA MET A 1 6.15 16.78 -0.36
C MET A 1 7.50 16.45 -0.99
N ASN A 2 8.31 15.54 -0.43
CA ASN A 2 9.54 15.11 -1.14
C ASN A 2 9.14 14.27 -2.37
N ASP A 3 9.44 14.74 -3.58
CA ASP A 3 9.00 14.10 -4.83
C ASP A 3 9.54 12.68 -4.99
N LEU A 4 10.78 12.42 -4.54
CA LEU A 4 11.36 11.07 -4.52
C LEU A 4 10.60 10.13 -3.56
N LEU A 5 10.14 10.65 -2.41
CA LEU A 5 9.31 9.87 -1.50
C LEU A 5 7.94 9.55 -2.11
N VAL A 6 7.32 10.52 -2.80
CA VAL A 6 6.05 10.30 -3.50
C VAL A 6 6.22 9.22 -4.56
N GLU A 7 7.24 9.33 -5.42
CA GLU A 7 7.52 8.36 -6.47
C GLU A 7 7.77 6.95 -5.91
N ARG A 8 8.61 6.82 -4.87
CA ARG A 8 8.85 5.54 -4.20
C ARG A 8 7.58 4.89 -3.66
N VAL A 9 6.75 5.67 -2.96
CA VAL A 9 5.49 5.17 -2.41
C VAL A 9 4.55 4.73 -3.53
N MET A 10 4.39 5.53 -4.58
CA MET A 10 3.51 5.22 -5.70
C MET A 10 3.96 3.95 -6.44
N ARG A 11 5.25 3.82 -6.73
CA ARG A 11 5.83 2.61 -7.34
C ARG A 11 5.64 1.36 -6.48
N LEU A 12 5.80 1.48 -5.17
CA LEU A 12 5.55 0.37 -4.25
C LEU A 12 4.07 -0.03 -4.21
N VAL A 13 3.16 0.94 -4.26
CA VAL A 13 1.71 0.68 -4.31
C VAL A 13 1.37 -0.09 -5.58
N GLU A 14 1.91 0.31 -6.72
CA GLU A 14 1.75 -0.40 -8.00
C GLU A 14 2.35 -1.81 -7.97
N ALA A 15 3.45 -2.00 -7.24
CA ALA A 15 4.13 -3.28 -7.11
C ALA A 15 3.40 -4.30 -6.22
N VAL A 16 2.44 -3.88 -5.37
CA VAL A 16 1.68 -4.82 -4.54
C VAL A 16 0.95 -5.81 -5.45
N PRO A 17 1.17 -7.14 -5.34
CA PRO A 17 0.54 -8.10 -6.25
C PRO A 17 -0.99 -8.11 -6.15
N ALA A 18 -1.68 -8.44 -7.24
CA ALA A 18 -3.12 -8.69 -7.21
C ALA A 18 -3.46 -9.81 -6.21
N GLY A 19 -4.55 -9.63 -5.45
CA GLY A 19 -4.96 -10.58 -4.42
C GLY A 19 -4.20 -10.44 -3.10
N ARG A 20 -3.19 -9.58 -3.06
CA ARG A 20 -2.41 -9.26 -1.87
C ARG A 20 -2.65 -7.83 -1.38
N ALA A 21 -2.29 -7.60 -0.13
CA ALA A 21 -2.38 -6.32 0.52
C ALA A 21 -1.18 -6.06 1.44
N THR A 22 -0.89 -4.80 1.65
CA THR A 22 0.07 -4.32 2.65
C THR A 22 -0.55 -3.21 3.49
N THR A 23 0.19 -2.69 4.45
CA THR A 23 -0.28 -1.61 5.32
C THR A 23 0.46 -0.31 5.07
N TYR A 24 -0.19 0.82 5.39
CA TYR A 24 0.49 2.12 5.40
C TYR A 24 1.76 2.11 6.26
N GLY A 25 1.76 1.34 7.36
CA GLY A 25 2.90 1.20 8.26
C GLY A 25 4.03 0.38 7.66
N ALA A 26 3.72 -0.71 6.97
CA ALA A 26 4.72 -1.53 6.31
C ALA A 26 5.41 -0.77 5.16
N LEU A 27 4.63 -0.04 4.34
CA LEU A 27 5.21 0.84 3.31
C LEU A 27 6.07 1.96 3.92
N ALA A 28 5.56 2.63 4.96
CA ALA A 28 6.29 3.64 5.72
C ALA A 28 7.61 3.10 6.30
N SER A 29 7.59 1.89 6.86
CA SER A 29 8.76 1.22 7.40
C SER A 29 9.78 0.93 6.30
N ALA A 30 9.36 0.40 5.15
CA ALA A 30 10.27 0.12 4.04
C ALA A 30 10.97 1.38 3.51
N VAL A 31 10.19 2.44 3.22
CA VAL A 31 10.77 3.69 2.70
C VAL A 31 11.55 4.48 3.77
N GLY A 32 11.17 4.34 5.05
CA GLY A 32 11.82 5.01 6.18
C GLY A 32 13.07 4.30 6.69
N ALA A 33 13.16 2.96 6.58
CA ALA A 33 14.32 2.19 6.99
C ALA A 33 15.55 2.45 6.10
N LEU A 34 15.33 2.70 4.80
CA LEU A 34 16.39 3.10 3.87
C LEU A 34 16.71 4.60 3.93
N ALA A 35 15.77 5.43 4.37
CA ALA A 35 15.95 6.88 4.53
C ALA A 35 16.03 7.26 6.01
N SER A 36 17.20 7.05 6.62
CA SER A 36 17.54 7.36 8.04
C SER A 36 17.31 8.83 8.49
N ALA A 37 16.54 9.67 7.79
CA ALA A 37 16.42 11.09 8.11
C ALA A 37 15.02 11.73 7.97
N VAL A 38 13.99 11.09 7.41
CA VAL A 38 12.79 11.87 6.99
C VAL A 38 11.46 11.21 7.34
N GLY A 39 11.18 10.99 8.63
CA GLY A 39 9.82 11.04 9.22
C GLY A 39 8.62 10.47 8.45
N ALA A 40 8.81 9.48 7.57
CA ALA A 40 7.79 8.96 6.68
C ALA A 40 6.90 7.99 7.46
N GLY A 41 6.02 8.54 8.29
CA GLY A 41 5.08 7.74 9.05
C GLY A 41 3.91 7.20 8.19
N PRO A 42 3.12 6.26 8.72
CA PRO A 42 1.94 5.73 8.03
C PRO A 42 0.98 6.82 7.52
N ARG A 43 0.89 7.94 8.24
CA ARG A 43 0.06 9.11 7.85
C ARG A 43 0.57 9.82 6.60
N VAL A 44 1.88 9.84 6.39
CA VAL A 44 2.49 10.41 5.18
C VAL A 44 2.13 9.56 3.97
N VAL A 45 2.24 8.23 4.07
CA VAL A 45 1.82 7.30 3.01
C VAL A 45 0.32 7.45 2.70
N ALA A 46 -0.53 7.52 3.73
CA ALA A 46 -1.96 7.71 3.55
C ALA A 46 -2.28 9.06 2.86
N ARG A 47 -1.57 10.12 3.21
CA ARG A 47 -1.68 11.43 2.55
C ARG A 47 -1.24 11.37 1.08
N ILE A 48 -0.12 10.68 0.80
CA ILE A 48 0.36 10.49 -0.57
C ILE A 48 -0.69 9.76 -1.41
N LEU A 49 -1.27 8.68 -0.88
CA LEU A 49 -2.32 7.95 -1.58
C LEU A 49 -3.61 8.75 -1.77
N ALA A 50 -3.94 9.66 -0.85
CA ALA A 50 -5.08 10.55 -1.02
C ALA A 50 -4.87 11.59 -2.12
N GLU A 51 -3.65 12.11 -2.28
CA GLU A 51 -3.32 13.18 -3.22
C GLU A 51 -2.95 12.64 -4.63
N TRP A 52 -2.20 11.54 -4.71
CA TRP A 52 -1.66 10.98 -5.97
C TRP A 52 -2.13 9.56 -6.28
N GLY A 53 -2.77 8.87 -5.34
CA GLY A 53 -3.09 7.43 -5.45
C GLY A 53 -4.26 7.06 -6.36
N SER A 54 -4.95 8.02 -6.98
CA SER A 54 -6.23 7.77 -7.68
C SER A 54 -6.11 6.81 -8.87
N GLY A 55 -4.96 6.78 -9.55
CA GLY A 55 -4.66 5.87 -10.66
C GLY A 55 -3.96 4.56 -10.26
N ALA A 56 -3.57 4.42 -8.99
CA ALA A 56 -2.85 3.26 -8.47
C ALA A 56 -3.80 2.25 -7.79
N PRO A 57 -3.38 1.01 -7.52
CA PRO A 57 -4.17 0.02 -6.80
C PRO A 57 -4.24 0.29 -5.29
N TRP A 58 -4.70 1.49 -4.91
CA TRP A 58 -4.74 1.98 -3.54
C TRP A 58 -5.56 1.09 -2.59
N TRP A 59 -6.51 0.28 -3.11
CA TRP A 59 -7.27 -0.69 -2.33
C TRP A 59 -6.42 -1.82 -1.75
N ARG A 60 -5.19 -2.02 -2.25
CA ARG A 60 -4.22 -2.98 -1.71
C ARG A 60 -3.44 -2.44 -0.51
N VAL A 61 -3.62 -1.18 -0.13
CA VAL A 61 -2.96 -0.55 1.02
C VAL A 61 -3.98 -0.16 2.08
N VAL A 62 -3.94 -0.85 3.22
CA VAL A 62 -4.94 -0.74 4.29
C VAL A 62 -4.31 -0.32 5.62
N ASN A 63 -5.13 -0.07 6.65
CA ASN A 63 -4.59 0.15 7.99
C ASN A 63 -4.10 -1.18 8.62
N ALA A 64 -3.48 -1.11 9.80
CA ALA A 64 -2.95 -2.29 10.50
C ALA A 64 -4.02 -3.35 10.89
N LYS A 65 -5.31 -3.00 10.84
CA LYS A 65 -6.43 -3.91 11.10
C LYS A 65 -7.01 -4.52 9.81
N GLY A 66 -6.46 -4.18 8.64
CA GLY A 66 -6.96 -4.63 7.34
C GLY A 66 -8.09 -3.74 6.79
N GLU A 67 -8.36 -2.59 7.40
CA GLU A 67 -9.54 -1.78 7.09
C GLU A 67 -9.21 -0.56 6.22
N LEU A 68 -10.24 -0.12 5.49
CA LEU A 68 -10.31 1.19 4.85
C LEU A 68 -11.46 2.00 5.45
N PRO A 69 -11.41 3.35 5.41
CA PRO A 69 -12.56 4.19 5.73
C PRO A 69 -13.80 3.77 4.94
N GLY A 70 -15.00 3.83 5.55
CA GLY A 70 -16.24 3.29 4.98
C GLY A 70 -16.47 3.61 3.49
N PRO A 71 -16.43 4.89 3.06
CA PRO A 71 -16.58 5.25 1.64
C PRO A 71 -15.51 4.62 0.73
N LEU A 72 -14.27 4.50 1.20
CA LEU A 72 -13.19 3.85 0.47
C LEU A 72 -13.35 2.33 0.45
N ALA A 73 -13.76 1.71 1.55
CA ALA A 73 -14.04 0.28 1.60
C ALA A 73 -15.15 -0.12 0.60
N LEU A 74 -16.19 0.71 0.44
CA LEU A 74 -17.24 0.50 -0.56
C LEU A 74 -16.69 0.55 -1.99
N ARG A 75 -15.78 1.50 -2.28
CA ARG A 75 -15.11 1.61 -3.58
C ARG A 75 -14.11 0.48 -3.83
N ALA A 76 -13.45 -0.01 -2.79
CA ALA A 76 -12.46 -1.09 -2.85
C ALA A 76 -13.11 -2.47 -3.03
N ARG A 77 -14.34 -2.67 -2.52
CA ARG A 77 -15.06 -3.94 -2.57
C ARG A 77 -15.10 -4.62 -3.95
N PRO A 78 -15.47 -3.96 -5.07
CA PRO A 78 -15.43 -4.59 -6.38
C PRO A 78 -14.00 -5.02 -6.80
N MET A 79 -12.98 -4.24 -6.43
CA MET A 79 -11.59 -4.57 -6.76
C MET A 79 -11.07 -5.75 -5.93
N TRP A 80 -11.38 -5.79 -4.63
CA TRP A 80 -11.07 -6.95 -3.78
C TRP A 80 -11.73 -8.23 -4.27
N ALA A 81 -12.98 -8.15 -4.74
CA ALA A 81 -13.67 -9.29 -5.34
C ALA A 81 -13.03 -9.74 -6.66
N LEU A 82 -12.70 -8.79 -7.55
CA LEU A 82 -12.05 -9.07 -8.83
C LEU A 82 -10.69 -9.76 -8.65
N GLU A 83 -9.93 -9.32 -7.66
CA GLU A 83 -8.59 -9.85 -7.38
C GLU A 83 -8.58 -11.08 -6.47
N GLY A 84 -9.74 -11.50 -5.94
CA GLY A 84 -9.81 -12.62 -5.00
C GLY A 84 -9.11 -12.35 -3.67
N VAL A 85 -9.07 -11.10 -3.21
CA VAL A 85 -8.45 -10.73 -1.93
C VAL A 85 -9.20 -11.42 -0.78
N PRO A 86 -8.52 -12.16 0.11
CA PRO A 86 -9.13 -12.69 1.32
C PRO A 86 -9.69 -11.59 2.22
N LEU A 87 -10.97 -11.68 2.58
CA LEU A 87 -11.67 -10.68 3.41
C LEU A 87 -12.31 -11.33 4.65
N PHE A 88 -12.31 -10.59 5.76
CA PHE A 88 -13.21 -10.82 6.88
C PHE A 88 -14.48 -9.96 6.73
N GLY A 89 -15.62 -10.53 7.12
CA GLY A 89 -16.88 -9.80 7.23
C GLY A 89 -18.09 -10.65 6.87
N SER A 90 -19.23 -10.31 7.46
CA SER A 90 -20.53 -10.91 7.12
C SER A 90 -21.24 -10.08 6.03
N PRO A 91 -22.19 -10.66 5.29
CA PRO A 91 -23.06 -9.90 4.39
C PRO A 91 -23.72 -8.74 5.14
N GLY A 92 -23.45 -7.50 4.72
CA GLY A 92 -24.00 -6.27 5.31
C GLY A 92 -23.04 -5.45 6.20
N GLY A 93 -21.91 -6.03 6.62
CA GLY A 93 -20.86 -5.29 7.33
C GLY A 93 -19.83 -4.66 6.38
N ALA A 94 -19.01 -3.73 6.88
CA ALA A 94 -17.86 -3.22 6.16
C ALA A 94 -16.79 -4.33 6.06
N PRO A 95 -16.45 -4.82 4.84
CA PRO A 95 -15.42 -5.84 4.71
C PRO A 95 -14.05 -5.25 5.05
N ARG A 96 -13.19 -6.08 5.63
CA ARG A 96 -11.77 -5.75 5.85
C ARG A 96 -10.89 -6.89 5.33
N VAL A 97 -9.68 -6.56 4.90
CA VAL A 97 -8.72 -7.54 4.39
C VAL A 97 -8.28 -8.50 5.51
N ASP A 98 -8.27 -9.79 5.21
CA ASP A 98 -7.61 -10.81 6.02
C ASP A 98 -6.10 -10.75 5.77
N LEU A 99 -5.45 -9.79 6.43
CA LEU A 99 -4.01 -9.54 6.31
C LEU A 99 -3.16 -10.80 6.51
N PRO A 100 -3.41 -11.69 7.50
CA PRO A 100 -2.68 -12.94 7.61
C PRO A 100 -2.65 -13.80 6.35
N ARG A 101 -3.73 -13.81 5.56
CA ARG A 101 -3.84 -14.59 4.32
C ARG A 101 -3.44 -13.81 3.07
N ALA A 102 -3.60 -12.49 3.09
CA ALA A 102 -3.39 -11.61 1.95
C ALA A 102 -2.06 -10.85 1.99
N SER A 103 -1.24 -11.01 3.04
CA SER A 103 -0.08 -10.14 3.24
C SER A 103 0.93 -10.21 2.10
N TRP A 104 1.38 -9.03 1.70
CA TRP A 104 2.64 -8.82 1.00
C TRP A 104 3.72 -8.54 2.04
N ALA A 105 4.64 -9.48 2.23
CA ALA A 105 5.54 -9.50 3.39
C ALA A 105 6.59 -8.37 3.34
N GLU A 106 7.08 -7.94 4.49
CA GLU A 106 8.07 -6.83 4.59
C GLU A 106 9.33 -7.08 3.76
N ALA A 107 9.82 -8.32 3.71
CA ALA A 107 10.96 -8.69 2.86
C ALA A 107 10.66 -8.53 1.36
N GLU A 108 9.42 -8.79 0.94
CA GLU A 108 9.00 -8.59 -0.46
C GLU A 108 8.84 -7.11 -0.80
N ILE A 109 8.40 -6.30 0.18
CA ILE A 109 8.33 -4.84 0.04
C ILE A 109 9.76 -4.26 -0.11
N ALA A 110 10.70 -4.71 0.73
CA ALA A 110 12.10 -4.29 0.65
C ALA A 110 12.71 -4.64 -0.72
N ALA A 111 12.55 -5.87 -1.18
CA ALA A 111 13.04 -6.29 -2.50
C ALA A 111 12.35 -5.55 -3.67
N ALA A 112 11.11 -5.07 -3.49
CA ALA A 112 10.48 -4.20 -4.48
C ALA A 112 11.04 -2.79 -4.44
N LEU A 113 11.33 -2.26 -3.25
CA LEU A 113 11.94 -0.94 -3.09
C LEU A 113 13.34 -0.89 -3.71
N ASP A 114 14.17 -1.92 -3.52
CA ASP A 114 15.49 -2.02 -4.17
C ASP A 114 15.39 -1.94 -5.70
N ARG A 115 14.38 -2.62 -6.29
CA ARG A 115 14.11 -2.55 -7.74
C ARG A 115 13.64 -1.17 -8.18
N VAL A 116 12.81 -0.52 -7.37
CA VAL A 116 12.36 0.86 -7.62
C VAL A 116 13.56 1.80 -7.61
N ASP A 117 14.40 1.74 -6.59
CA ASP A 117 15.58 2.60 -6.47
C ASP A 117 16.54 2.41 -7.65
N ALA A 118 16.86 1.17 -8.03
CA ALA A 118 17.68 0.89 -9.20
C ALA A 118 17.09 1.48 -10.50
N SER A 119 15.75 1.50 -10.64
CA SER A 119 15.09 2.08 -11.81
C SER A 119 15.14 3.62 -11.84
N LEU A 120 15.12 4.26 -10.67
CA LEU A 120 15.19 5.72 -10.55
C LEU A 120 16.61 6.24 -10.80
N GLU A 121 17.64 5.50 -10.37
CA GLU A 121 19.05 5.82 -10.65
C GLU A 121 19.37 5.75 -12.15
N THR A 122 18.77 4.79 -12.88
CA THR A 122 18.98 4.63 -14.33
C THR A 122 18.27 5.72 -15.14
N SER A 123 17.30 6.42 -14.55
CA SER A 123 16.50 7.45 -15.23
C SER A 123 17.01 8.88 -14.99
N SER A 124 18.08 9.05 -14.20
CA SER A 124 18.75 10.34 -13.91
C SER A 124 20.04 10.49 -14.71
#